data_AF-A0A7T7VQN9-F1
#
_entry.id   AF-A0A7T7VQN9-F1
#
_cell.length_a   1.000
_cell.length_b   1.000
_cell.length_c   1.000
_cell.angle_alpha   90.00
_cell.angle_beta   90.00
_cell.angle_gamma   90.00
#
_symmetry.space_group_name_H-M   'P 1'
#
loop_
_entity.id
_entity.type
_entity.pdbx_description
1 polymer ?
#
loop_
_entity_poly.entity_id
_entity_poly.type
_entity_poly.pdbx_seq_one_letter_code
_entity_poly.pdbx_strand_id
1 'polypeptide(L)'
;MQLIRTRDRRFPCTLADLRAEFPSDSFPREPSAAMLAKRGYAIVHPSPMPAGDVVEEADMPEFVDGRWQQAWTVRAFSEDERARFAEQARADFEAALIAERERRLALGFDYDFGDVRGVHRIGTSEADMRAWSLDVTPYAQALAGTNDDTTAIAIVTDTGPVAVTGPEWLDVLKAAAAIRQPIWHRYFELLAADAPIDPADPEAWA
;
A
#
# COMPACT_ATOMS: atom_id res chain seq x y z
N MET A 1 6.31 -32.27 16.76
CA MET A 1 6.37 -33.54 16.00
C MET A 1 4.94 -33.91 15.64
N GLN A 2 4.62 -33.95 14.35
CA GLN A 2 3.36 -34.51 13.87
C GLN A 2 3.53 -36.02 13.65
N LEU A 3 2.50 -36.78 13.98
CA LEU A 3 2.44 -38.21 13.80
C LEU A 3 1.29 -38.56 12.86
N ILE A 4 1.41 -39.71 12.20
CA ILE A 4 0.30 -40.38 11.51
C ILE A 4 0.08 -41.74 12.15
N ARG A 5 -1.18 -42.09 12.41
CA ARG A 5 -1.55 -43.46 12.78
C ARG A 5 -1.68 -44.29 11.51
N THR A 6 -0.72 -45.17 11.27
CA THR A 6 -0.55 -45.87 9.98
C THR A 6 -1.66 -46.89 9.70
N ARG A 7 -2.33 -47.39 10.74
CA ARG A 7 -3.38 -48.42 10.60
C ARG A 7 -4.62 -47.90 9.88
N ASP A 8 -5.06 -46.70 10.19
CA ASP A 8 -6.30 -46.10 9.68
C ASP A 8 -6.08 -44.75 9.00
N ARG A 9 -4.82 -44.35 8.83
CA ARG A 9 -4.40 -43.10 8.22
C ARG A 9 -4.97 -41.87 8.94
N ARG A 10 -5.10 -41.92 10.26
CA ARG A 10 -5.49 -40.73 11.02
C ARG A 10 -4.32 -39.74 11.10
N PHE A 11 -4.55 -38.52 10.63
CA PHE A 11 -3.64 -37.38 10.66
C PHE A 11 -4.46 -36.08 10.81
N PRO A 12 -3.95 -35.05 11.50
CA PRO A 12 -2.75 -35.06 12.33
C PRO A 12 -2.97 -35.83 13.65
N CYS A 13 -1.93 -36.52 14.12
CA CYS A 13 -1.86 -37.08 15.47
C CYS A 13 -0.71 -36.43 16.25
N THR A 14 -0.89 -36.34 17.56
CA THR A 14 0.09 -35.80 18.51
C THR A 14 0.62 -36.89 19.43
N LEU A 15 1.68 -36.59 20.19
CA LEU A 15 2.14 -37.46 21.27
C LEU A 15 1.11 -37.62 22.39
N ALA A 16 0.21 -36.65 22.57
CA ALA A 16 -0.87 -36.75 23.54
C ALA A 16 -1.89 -37.82 23.11
N ASP A 17 -2.25 -37.85 21.82
CA ASP A 17 -3.15 -38.88 21.27
C ASP A 17 -2.56 -40.29 21.44
N LEU A 18 -1.26 -40.45 21.16
CA LEU A 18 -0.54 -41.71 21.39
C LEU A 18 -0.59 -42.13 22.87
N ARG A 19 -0.30 -41.22 23.80
CA ARG A 19 -0.33 -41.49 25.25
C ARG A 19 -1.73 -41.82 25.75
N ALA A 20 -2.75 -41.19 25.19
CA ALA A 20 -4.14 -41.47 25.52
C ALA A 20 -4.58 -42.87 25.04
N GLU A 21 -4.12 -43.31 23.87
CA GLU A 21 -4.41 -44.63 23.33
C GLU A 21 -3.66 -45.76 24.07
N PHE A 22 -2.48 -45.46 24.63
CA PHE A 22 -1.65 -46.42 25.37
C PHE A 22 -1.27 -45.91 26.77
N PRO A 23 -2.24 -45.79 27.71
CA PRO A 23 -2.01 -45.17 29.02
C PRO A 23 -1.06 -45.96 29.94
N SER A 24 -0.90 -47.27 29.69
CA SER A 24 0.02 -48.14 30.45
C SER A 24 1.47 -48.09 29.95
N ASP A 25 1.72 -47.46 28.80
CA ASP A 25 3.05 -47.35 28.20
C ASP A 25 3.69 -46.00 28.57
N SER A 26 4.95 -46.04 28.99
CA SER A 26 5.74 -44.81 29.21
C SER A 26 6.48 -44.43 27.93
N PHE A 27 6.17 -43.25 27.37
CA PHE A 27 6.83 -42.73 26.18
C PHE A 27 7.83 -41.61 26.55
N PRO A 28 9.08 -41.67 26.05
CA PRO A 28 10.03 -40.58 26.25
C PRO A 28 9.52 -39.29 25.58
N ARG A 29 10.16 -38.15 25.88
CA ARG A 29 9.83 -36.86 25.25
C ARG A 29 9.94 -36.90 23.73
N GLU A 30 10.92 -37.66 23.22
CA GLU A 30 11.17 -37.88 21.79
C GLU A 30 11.23 -39.39 21.52
N PRO A 31 10.08 -40.04 21.26
CA PRO A 31 10.04 -41.46 20.93
C PRO A 31 10.78 -41.76 19.61
N SER A 32 11.53 -42.86 19.59
CA SER A 32 12.20 -43.30 18.38
C SER A 32 11.19 -43.81 17.34
N ALA A 33 11.53 -43.72 16.06
CA ALA A 33 10.69 -44.24 14.98
C ALA A 33 10.35 -45.74 15.15
N ALA A 34 11.29 -46.54 15.65
CA ALA A 34 11.07 -47.96 15.93
C ALA A 34 10.06 -48.20 17.06
N MET A 35 10.03 -47.33 18.08
CA MET A 35 9.04 -47.40 19.17
C MET A 35 7.64 -47.05 18.66
N LEU A 36 7.53 -45.98 17.86
CA LEU A 36 6.27 -45.54 17.26
C LEU A 36 5.71 -46.60 16.29
N ALA A 37 6.56 -47.19 15.46
CA ALA A 37 6.16 -48.22 14.49
C ALA A 37 5.53 -49.45 15.16
N LYS A 38 6.06 -49.88 16.32
CA LYS A 38 5.48 -50.99 17.13
C LYS A 38 4.07 -50.71 17.65
N ARG A 39 3.62 -49.45 17.62
CA ARG A 39 2.29 -49.01 18.05
C ARG A 39 1.40 -48.56 16.89
N GLY A 40 1.84 -48.74 15.65
CA GLY A 40 1.10 -48.31 14.46
C GLY A 40 1.12 -46.80 14.25
N TYR A 41 2.17 -46.13 14.71
CA TYR A 41 2.41 -44.69 14.48
C TYR A 41 3.70 -44.49 13.70
N ALA A 42 3.76 -43.41 12.92
CA ALA A 42 4.99 -42.96 12.26
C ALA A 42 5.17 -41.45 12.40
N ILE A 43 6.42 -41.01 12.37
CA ILE A 43 6.78 -39.58 12.35
C ILE A 43 6.52 -39.05 10.94
N VAL A 44 5.81 -37.94 10.84
CA VAL A 44 5.69 -37.19 9.59
C VAL A 44 6.83 -36.17 9.55
N HIS A 45 7.70 -36.30 8.55
CA HIS A 45 8.83 -35.42 8.35
C HIS A 45 8.42 -34.21 7.51
N PRO A 46 8.83 -32.97 7.87
CA PRO A 46 8.57 -31.81 7.02
C PRO A 46 9.26 -31.98 5.67
N SER A 47 8.59 -31.56 4.61
CA SER A 47 9.13 -31.48 3.26
C SER A 47 9.21 -30.01 2.82
N PRO A 48 10.12 -29.64 1.90
CA PRO A 48 10.15 -28.29 1.37
C PRO A 48 8.81 -27.91 0.74
N MET A 49 8.29 -26.74 1.11
CA MET A 49 7.09 -26.19 0.49
C MET A 49 7.36 -25.97 -1.01
N PRO A 50 6.53 -26.52 -1.91
CA PRO A 50 6.71 -26.33 -3.34
C PRO A 50 6.42 -24.88 -3.75
N ALA A 51 6.85 -24.50 -4.96
CA ALA A 51 6.44 -23.24 -5.56
C ALA A 51 5.03 -23.37 -6.15
N GLY A 52 4.21 -22.32 -5.98
CA GLY A 52 2.87 -22.24 -6.57
C GLY A 52 2.11 -20.99 -6.08
N ASP A 53 1.00 -20.69 -6.73
CA ASP A 53 0.12 -19.55 -6.37
C ASP A 53 -0.51 -19.77 -4.99
N VAL A 54 -1.16 -20.92 -4.81
CA VAL A 54 -1.75 -21.35 -3.54
C VAL A 54 -1.13 -22.70 -3.18
N VAL A 55 -0.45 -22.72 -2.04
CA VAL A 55 0.20 -23.90 -1.50
C VAL A 55 -0.36 -24.16 -0.12
N GLU A 56 -1.04 -25.29 0.03
CA GLU A 56 -1.68 -25.70 1.28
C GLU A 56 -1.08 -27.04 1.72
N GLU A 57 -0.98 -27.27 3.04
CA GLU A 57 -0.63 -28.59 3.55
C GLU A 57 -1.77 -29.55 3.22
N ALA A 58 -1.45 -30.69 2.61
CA ALA A 58 -2.44 -31.68 2.27
C ALA A 58 -3.01 -32.35 3.54
N ASP A 59 -4.28 -32.76 3.48
CA ASP A 59 -4.94 -33.47 4.58
C ASP A 59 -4.26 -34.81 4.97
N MET A 60 -3.40 -35.34 4.09
CA MET A 60 -2.70 -36.60 4.32
C MET A 60 -1.22 -36.49 3.91
N PRO A 61 -0.26 -36.89 4.76
CA PRO A 61 1.13 -37.00 4.37
C PRO A 61 1.32 -38.10 3.32
N GLU A 62 2.41 -38.01 2.56
CA GLU A 62 2.78 -38.98 1.54
C GLU A 62 3.91 -39.89 2.04
N PHE A 63 3.90 -41.17 1.66
CA PHE A 63 4.98 -42.10 1.99
C PHE A 63 6.02 -42.13 0.87
N VAL A 64 7.12 -41.42 1.06
CA VAL A 64 8.18 -41.21 0.04
C VAL A 64 9.53 -41.61 0.64
N ASP A 65 10.29 -42.45 -0.07
CA ASP A 65 11.62 -42.93 0.34
C ASP A 65 11.64 -43.60 1.73
N GLY A 66 10.62 -44.41 2.02
CA GLY A 66 10.56 -45.18 3.27
C GLY A 66 10.18 -44.38 4.51
N ARG A 67 9.77 -43.12 4.36
CA ARG A 67 9.32 -42.25 5.46
C ARG A 67 8.04 -41.52 5.08
N TRP A 68 7.21 -41.22 6.08
CA TRP A 68 6.07 -40.33 5.89
C TRP A 68 6.57 -38.89 5.85
N GLN A 69 6.19 -38.15 4.81
CA GLN A 69 6.56 -36.76 4.59
C GLN A 69 5.30 -35.90 4.52
N GLN A 70 5.38 -34.68 5.03
CA GLN A 70 4.35 -33.66 4.82
C GLN A 70 4.12 -33.53 3.31
N ALA A 71 2.86 -33.54 2.91
CA ALA A 71 2.47 -33.37 1.51
C ALA A 71 1.83 -31.99 1.33
N TRP A 72 1.85 -31.51 0.10
CA TRP A 72 1.35 -30.18 -0.26
C TRP A 72 0.39 -30.30 -1.43
N THR A 73 -0.73 -29.58 -1.37
CA THR A 73 -1.59 -29.34 -2.52
C THR A 73 -1.19 -28.00 -3.14
N VAL A 74 -0.93 -28.03 -4.44
CA VAL A 74 -0.62 -26.83 -5.21
C VAL A 74 -1.73 -26.62 -6.23
N ARG A 75 -2.29 -25.41 -6.26
CA ARG A 75 -3.23 -25.01 -7.29
C ARG A 75 -2.89 -23.62 -7.80
N ALA A 76 -3.32 -23.34 -9.02
CA ALA A 76 -3.36 -21.97 -9.54
C ALA A 76 -4.44 -21.17 -8.81
N PHE A 77 -4.31 -19.85 -8.79
CA PHE A 77 -5.41 -18.99 -8.40
C PHE A 77 -6.66 -19.26 -9.25
N SER A 78 -7.84 -19.14 -8.65
CA SER A 78 -9.09 -19.10 -9.40
C SER A 78 -9.18 -17.79 -10.19
N GLU A 79 -10.11 -17.71 -11.15
CA GLU A 79 -10.39 -16.45 -11.86
C GLU A 79 -10.83 -15.34 -10.89
N ASP A 80 -11.69 -15.68 -9.92
CA ASP A 80 -12.17 -14.74 -8.91
C ASP A 80 -11.06 -14.25 -7.97
N GLU A 81 -10.09 -15.09 -7.65
CA GLU A 81 -8.91 -14.69 -6.85
C GLU A 81 -8.02 -13.75 -7.66
N ARG A 82 -7.73 -14.09 -8.93
CA ARG A 82 -6.96 -13.21 -9.83
C ARG A 82 -7.63 -11.86 -10.02
N ALA A 83 -8.95 -11.84 -10.22
CA ALA A 83 -9.72 -10.62 -10.37
C ALA A 83 -9.63 -9.75 -9.11
N ARG A 84 -9.77 -10.34 -7.91
CA ARG A 84 -9.61 -9.62 -6.64
C ARG A 84 -8.20 -9.07 -6.43
N PHE A 85 -7.17 -9.84 -6.77
CA PHE A 85 -5.79 -9.33 -6.69
C PHE A 85 -5.53 -8.22 -7.70
N ALA A 86 -6.09 -8.30 -8.91
CA ALA A 86 -5.98 -7.23 -9.91
C ALA A 86 -6.70 -5.96 -9.45
N GLU A 87 -7.89 -6.08 -8.87
CA GLU A 87 -8.65 -4.97 -8.29
C GLU A 87 -7.89 -4.32 -7.12
N GLN A 88 -7.37 -5.13 -6.19
CA GLN A 88 -6.57 -4.63 -5.08
C GLN A 88 -5.31 -3.93 -5.57
N ALA A 89 -4.57 -4.53 -6.51
CA ALA A 89 -3.38 -3.93 -7.09
C ALA A 89 -3.68 -2.59 -7.79
N ARG A 90 -4.84 -2.49 -8.45
CA ARG A 90 -5.30 -1.25 -9.07
C ARG A 90 -5.62 -0.17 -8.02
N ALA A 91 -6.31 -0.54 -6.95
CA ALA A 91 -6.63 0.36 -5.85
C ALA A 91 -5.37 0.86 -5.13
N ASP A 92 -4.41 -0.04 -4.87
CA ASP A 92 -3.13 0.30 -4.25
C ASP A 92 -2.31 1.26 -5.14
N PHE A 93 -2.30 1.00 -6.45
CA PHE A 93 -1.65 1.88 -7.42
C PHE A 93 -2.29 3.27 -7.46
N GLU A 94 -3.62 3.37 -7.49
CA GLU A 94 -4.33 4.65 -7.45
C GLU A 94 -4.05 5.42 -6.16
N ALA A 95 -4.06 4.73 -5.00
CA ALA A 95 -3.73 5.34 -3.72
C ALA A 95 -2.29 5.91 -3.70
N ALA A 96 -1.34 5.18 -4.28
CA ALA A 96 0.04 5.64 -4.41
C ALA A 96 0.18 6.87 -5.33
N LEU A 97 -0.55 6.90 -6.46
CA LEU A 97 -0.59 8.09 -7.34
C LEU A 97 -1.18 9.32 -6.64
N ILE A 98 -2.25 9.13 -5.87
CA ILE A 98 -2.88 10.20 -5.08
C ILE A 98 -1.87 10.76 -4.06
N ALA A 99 -1.20 9.88 -3.30
CA ALA A 99 -0.22 10.28 -2.31
C ALA A 99 0.96 11.05 -2.93
N GLU A 100 1.46 10.60 -4.09
CA GLU A 100 2.57 11.29 -4.77
C GLU A 100 2.15 12.64 -5.36
N ARG A 101 0.95 12.72 -5.95
CA ARG A 101 0.36 14.00 -6.40
C ARG A 101 0.30 15.00 -5.24
N GLU A 102 -0.23 14.56 -4.10
CA GLU A 102 -0.34 15.40 -2.89
C GLU A 102 1.03 15.84 -2.38
N ARG A 103 2.01 14.94 -2.33
CA ARG A 103 3.39 15.28 -1.96
C ARG A 103 3.97 16.36 -2.86
N ARG A 104 3.75 16.27 -4.18
CA ARG A 104 4.24 17.27 -5.15
C ARG A 104 3.52 18.60 -5.02
N LEU A 105 2.20 18.60 -4.87
CA LEU A 105 1.42 19.81 -4.63
C LEU A 105 1.81 20.50 -3.32
N ALA A 106 2.19 19.75 -2.29
CA ALA A 106 2.64 20.30 -1.01
C ALA A 106 3.99 21.02 -1.07
N LEU A 107 4.78 20.87 -2.15
CA LEU A 107 6.07 21.58 -2.29
C LEU A 107 5.90 23.09 -2.49
N GLY A 108 4.73 23.51 -2.99
CA GLY A 108 4.45 24.89 -3.32
C GLY A 108 5.34 25.42 -4.44
N PHE A 109 5.47 26.74 -4.52
CA PHE A 109 6.37 27.41 -5.45
C PHE A 109 6.84 28.75 -4.89
N ASP A 110 7.99 29.23 -5.38
CA ASP A 110 8.48 30.56 -5.05
C ASP A 110 7.86 31.61 -5.99
N TYR A 111 7.27 32.66 -5.41
CA TYR A 111 6.70 33.79 -6.13
C TYR A 111 7.44 35.07 -5.77
N ASP A 112 7.99 35.75 -6.78
CA ASP A 112 8.64 37.05 -6.62
C ASP A 112 7.62 38.17 -6.84
N PHE A 113 7.37 38.97 -5.81
CA PHE A 113 6.49 40.13 -5.90
C PHE A 113 7.12 41.29 -6.70
N GLY A 114 8.41 41.23 -7.01
CA GLY A 114 9.11 42.23 -7.83
C GLY A 114 9.37 43.55 -7.12
N ASP A 115 9.17 43.61 -5.81
CA ASP A 115 9.36 44.80 -4.98
C ASP A 115 10.01 44.48 -3.62
N VAL A 116 9.89 45.39 -2.65
CA VAL A 116 10.49 45.26 -1.32
C VAL A 116 9.99 44.04 -0.51
N ARG A 117 8.88 43.42 -0.90
CA ARG A 117 8.37 42.17 -0.30
C ARG A 117 9.26 40.97 -0.65
N GLY A 118 9.90 41.01 -1.83
CA GLY A 118 10.78 39.94 -2.30
C GLY A 118 10.05 38.64 -2.65
N VAL A 119 10.77 37.52 -2.49
CA VAL A 119 10.30 36.19 -2.88
C VAL A 119 9.62 35.49 -1.70
N HIS A 120 8.43 34.94 -1.94
CA HIS A 120 7.67 34.17 -0.96
C HIS A 120 7.38 32.75 -1.44
N ARG A 121 7.38 31.78 -0.52
CA ARG A 121 6.94 30.41 -0.80
C ARG A 121 5.42 30.32 -0.65
N ILE A 122 4.74 29.95 -1.72
CA ILE A 122 3.29 29.84 -1.82
C ILE A 122 2.91 28.35 -1.79
N GLY A 123 2.28 27.89 -0.70
CA GLY A 123 1.90 26.49 -0.49
C GLY A 123 0.74 26.04 -1.38
N THR A 124 0.86 24.95 -2.12
CA THR A 124 -0.20 24.52 -3.07
C THR A 124 -0.89 23.22 -2.66
N SER A 125 -0.84 22.86 -1.37
CA SER A 125 -1.56 21.69 -0.87
C SER A 125 -3.07 21.87 -1.04
N GLU A 126 -3.83 20.77 -0.94
CA GLU A 126 -5.30 20.86 -1.00
C GLU A 126 -5.87 21.73 0.12
N ALA A 127 -5.28 21.67 1.32
CA ALA A 127 -5.68 22.50 2.45
C ALA A 127 -5.45 23.99 2.18
N ASP A 128 -4.28 24.35 1.63
CA ASP A 128 -3.94 25.73 1.27
C ASP A 128 -4.91 26.26 0.22
N MET A 129 -5.07 25.51 -0.87
CA MET A 129 -5.93 25.89 -1.97
C MET A 129 -7.40 26.04 -1.54
N ARG A 130 -7.86 25.17 -0.63
CA ARG A 130 -9.20 25.26 -0.06
C ARG A 130 -9.36 26.54 0.76
N ALA A 131 -8.45 26.81 1.70
CA ALA A 131 -8.49 28.03 2.50
C ALA A 131 -8.50 29.28 1.62
N TRP A 132 -7.63 29.31 0.61
CA TRP A 132 -7.55 30.39 -0.37
C TRP A 132 -8.79 30.54 -1.24
N SER A 133 -9.43 29.44 -1.64
CA SER A 133 -10.65 29.49 -2.45
C SER A 133 -11.88 29.96 -1.67
N LEU A 134 -11.89 29.75 -0.35
CA LEU A 134 -13.02 30.12 0.51
C LEU A 134 -12.98 31.59 0.91
N ASP A 135 -11.79 32.14 1.17
CA ASP A 135 -11.64 33.49 1.73
C ASP A 135 -10.93 34.47 0.79
N VAL A 136 -9.66 34.20 0.44
CA VAL A 136 -8.80 35.17 -0.25
C VAL A 136 -9.27 35.43 -1.69
N THR A 137 -9.62 34.35 -2.40
CA THR A 137 -9.95 34.41 -3.84
C THR A 137 -11.27 35.13 -4.11
N PRO A 138 -12.39 34.85 -3.41
CA PRO A 138 -13.63 35.60 -3.61
C PRO A 138 -13.46 37.09 -3.30
N TYR A 139 -12.68 37.43 -2.27
CA TYR A 139 -12.43 38.83 -1.93
C TYR A 139 -11.61 39.56 -3.01
N ALA A 140 -10.52 38.94 -3.48
CA ALA A 140 -9.72 39.48 -4.58
C ALA A 140 -10.54 39.66 -5.87
N GLN A 141 -11.43 38.70 -6.19
CA GLN A 141 -12.34 38.80 -7.32
C GLN A 141 -13.34 39.95 -7.17
N ALA A 142 -13.86 40.18 -5.96
CA ALA A 142 -14.75 41.30 -5.69
C ALA A 142 -14.04 42.65 -5.92
N LEU A 143 -12.80 42.81 -5.42
CA LEU A 143 -11.99 44.01 -5.64
C LEU A 143 -11.70 44.22 -7.13
N ALA A 144 -11.30 43.17 -7.85
CA ALA A 144 -11.07 43.23 -9.29
C ALA A 144 -12.35 43.62 -10.06
N GLY A 145 -13.52 43.09 -9.66
CA GLY A 145 -14.81 43.42 -10.25
C GLY A 145 -15.24 44.89 -10.06
N THR A 146 -14.72 45.55 -9.02
CA THR A 146 -14.95 46.99 -8.76
C THR A 146 -13.83 47.89 -9.28
N ASN A 147 -12.82 47.34 -9.97
CA ASN A 147 -11.59 48.03 -10.35
C ASN A 147 -10.86 48.67 -9.15
N ASP A 148 -10.93 48.04 -7.98
CA ASP A 148 -10.14 48.45 -6.82
C ASP A 148 -8.80 47.69 -6.85
N ASP A 149 -7.75 48.39 -7.25
CA ASP A 149 -6.38 47.91 -7.31
C ASP A 149 -5.53 48.34 -6.11
N THR A 150 -6.13 49.00 -5.11
CA THR A 150 -5.41 49.60 -3.97
C THR A 150 -5.69 48.92 -2.63
N THR A 151 -6.86 48.31 -2.47
CA THR A 151 -7.22 47.65 -1.22
C THR A 151 -6.31 46.45 -0.95
N ALA A 152 -5.66 46.48 0.22
CA ALA A 152 -4.74 45.45 0.66
C ALA A 152 -5.47 44.27 1.32
N ILE A 153 -5.11 43.06 0.90
CA ILE A 153 -5.51 41.77 1.44
C ILE A 153 -4.33 41.19 2.21
N ALA A 154 -4.49 40.97 3.50
CA ALA A 154 -3.47 40.27 4.30
C ALA A 154 -3.56 38.76 4.04
N ILE A 155 -2.47 38.16 3.60
CA ILE A 155 -2.34 36.72 3.40
C ILE A 155 -1.17 36.16 4.21
N VAL A 156 -1.17 34.85 4.45
CA VAL A 156 -0.05 34.13 5.06
C VAL A 156 0.52 33.16 4.03
N THR A 157 1.82 33.28 3.79
CA THR A 157 2.61 32.38 2.93
C THR A 157 3.49 31.50 3.82
N ASP A 158 4.15 30.49 3.25
CA ASP A 158 5.03 29.60 4.02
C ASP A 158 6.30 30.32 4.51
N THR A 159 6.64 31.46 3.90
CA THR A 159 7.75 32.34 4.32
C THR A 159 7.31 33.50 5.22
N GLY A 160 6.01 33.62 5.53
CA GLY A 160 5.47 34.63 6.43
C GLY A 160 4.29 35.44 5.86
N PRO A 161 3.74 36.37 6.65
CA PRO A 161 2.62 37.21 6.23
C PRO A 161 3.06 38.25 5.19
N VAL A 162 2.18 38.56 4.24
CA VAL A 162 2.37 39.61 3.24
C VAL A 162 1.02 40.24 2.87
N ALA A 163 1.03 41.51 2.47
CA ALA A 163 -0.15 42.19 1.94
C ALA A 163 -0.10 42.19 0.40
N VAL A 164 -1.23 41.86 -0.23
CA VAL A 164 -1.39 41.84 -1.69
C VAL A 164 -2.65 42.60 -2.11
N THR A 165 -2.69 43.11 -3.33
CA THR A 165 -3.92 43.66 -3.93
C THR A 165 -4.75 42.56 -4.59
N GLY A 166 -6.00 42.88 -4.96
CA GLY A 166 -6.84 41.95 -5.75
C GLY A 166 -6.14 41.46 -7.03
N PRO A 167 -5.64 42.36 -7.89
CA PRO A 167 -4.88 41.96 -9.09
C PRO A 167 -3.64 41.12 -8.79
N GLU A 168 -2.84 41.47 -7.78
CA GLU A 168 -1.64 40.70 -7.40
C GLU A 168 -1.98 39.28 -6.97
N TRP A 169 -3.06 39.09 -6.19
CA TRP A 169 -3.52 37.76 -5.82
C TRP A 169 -3.93 36.92 -7.03
N LEU A 170 -4.60 37.54 -8.01
CA LEU A 170 -4.95 36.84 -9.25
C LEU A 170 -3.72 36.42 -10.05
N ASP A 171 -2.63 37.20 -10.01
CA ASP A 171 -1.36 36.83 -10.63
C ASP A 171 -0.64 35.69 -9.87
N VAL A 172 -0.70 35.69 -8.54
CA VAL A 172 -0.25 34.53 -7.72
C VAL A 172 -1.03 33.27 -8.10
N LEU A 173 -2.35 33.35 -8.27
CA LEU A 173 -3.17 32.20 -8.68
C LEU A 173 -2.83 31.71 -10.10
N LYS A 174 -2.49 32.60 -11.04
CA LYS A 174 -2.02 32.22 -12.37
C LYS A 174 -0.68 31.47 -12.27
N ALA A 175 0.25 31.96 -11.47
CA ALA A 175 1.53 31.27 -11.22
C ALA A 175 1.31 29.90 -10.56
N ALA A 176 0.44 29.82 -9.56
CA ALA A 176 0.06 28.55 -8.92
C ALA A 176 -0.54 27.57 -9.93
N ALA A 177 -1.41 28.03 -10.83
CA ALA A 177 -1.99 27.20 -11.88
C ALA A 177 -0.91 26.66 -12.83
N ALA A 178 0.07 27.49 -13.23
CA ALA A 178 1.17 27.06 -14.10
C ALA A 178 2.00 25.91 -13.51
N ILE A 179 2.15 25.86 -12.19
CA ILE A 179 2.85 24.78 -11.47
C ILE A 179 1.95 23.55 -11.28
N ARG A 180 0.67 23.75 -10.93
CA ARG A 180 -0.25 22.66 -10.57
C ARG A 180 -0.79 21.92 -11.79
N GLN A 181 -1.02 22.59 -12.91
CA GLN A 181 -1.62 21.98 -14.10
C GLN A 181 -0.79 20.82 -14.67
N PRO A 182 0.55 20.92 -14.82
CA PRO A 182 1.37 19.79 -15.23
C PRO A 182 1.27 18.58 -14.29
N ILE A 183 1.23 18.81 -12.97
CA ILE A 183 1.09 17.73 -11.97
C ILE A 183 -0.24 17.01 -12.15
N TRP A 184 -1.34 17.75 -12.32
CA TRP A 184 -2.66 17.16 -12.57
C TRP A 184 -2.74 16.44 -13.90
N HIS A 185 -2.19 17.03 -14.95
CA HIS A 185 -2.14 16.39 -16.26
C HIS A 185 -1.42 15.04 -16.16
N ARG A 186 -0.26 15.01 -15.50
CA ARG A 186 0.53 13.79 -15.37
C ARG A 186 -0.14 12.74 -14.49
N TYR A 187 -0.81 13.16 -13.41
CA TYR A 187 -1.66 12.27 -12.62
C TYR A 187 -2.71 11.55 -13.48
N PHE A 188 -3.41 12.27 -14.37
CA PHE A 188 -4.43 11.66 -15.24
C PHE A 188 -3.83 10.74 -16.30
N GLU A 189 -2.68 11.10 -16.88
CA GLU A 189 -1.97 10.22 -17.81
C GLU A 189 -1.52 8.91 -17.14
N LEU A 190 -0.96 9.00 -15.93
CA LEU A 190 -0.52 7.83 -15.15
C LEU A 190 -1.71 6.97 -14.70
N LEU A 191 -2.82 7.60 -14.31
CA LEU A 191 -4.05 6.89 -13.97
C LEU A 191 -4.61 6.14 -15.18
N ALA A 192 -4.48 6.70 -16.38
CA ALA A 192 -4.93 6.07 -17.63
C ALA A 192 -3.93 5.05 -18.22
N ALA A 193 -2.74 4.89 -17.63
CA ALA A 193 -1.72 3.99 -18.16
C ALA A 193 -2.09 2.51 -17.95
N ASP A 194 -1.93 1.70 -19.01
CA ASP A 194 -2.13 0.25 -18.99
C ASP A 194 -0.91 -0.53 -18.47
N ALA A 195 0.27 0.10 -18.48
CA ALA A 195 1.52 -0.52 -18.07
C ALA A 195 1.83 -0.23 -16.60
N PRO A 196 2.47 -1.18 -15.88
CA PRO A 196 2.93 -0.94 -14.52
C PRO A 196 4.02 0.13 -14.54
N ILE A 197 3.69 1.29 -13.99
CA ILE A 197 4.61 2.40 -13.73
C ILE A 197 4.76 2.46 -12.21
N ASP A 198 5.94 2.77 -11.70
CA ASP A 198 6.12 3.06 -10.28
C ASP A 198 5.66 4.51 -10.03
N PRO A 199 4.60 4.76 -9.24
CA PRO A 199 4.16 6.11 -8.89
C PRO A 199 5.26 6.97 -8.24
N ALA A 200 6.24 6.36 -7.57
CA ALA A 200 7.32 7.07 -6.90
C ALA A 200 8.49 7.44 -7.83
N ASP A 201 8.51 6.93 -9.07
CA ASP A 201 9.57 7.22 -10.03
C ASP A 201 9.55 8.71 -10.41
N PRO A 202 10.64 9.48 -10.16
CA PRO A 202 10.71 10.88 -10.56
C PRO A 202 10.53 11.09 -12.06
N GLU A 203 11.00 10.16 -12.91
CA GLU A 203 10.90 10.25 -14.37
C GLU A 203 9.45 10.09 -14.86
N ALA A 204 8.62 9.33 -14.12
CA ALA A 204 7.21 9.21 -14.42
C ALA A 204 6.46 10.55 -14.28
N TRP A 205 7.03 11.54 -13.58
CA TRP A 205 6.43 12.85 -13.32
C TRP A 205 7.18 14.04 -13.94
N ALA A 206 8.22 13.77 -14.73
CA ALA A 206 8.97 14.77 -15.50
C ALA A 206 8.25 15.09 -16.82
#